data_AF-A0A958C5T3-F1
#
_entry.id   AF-A0A958C5T3-F1
#
_cell.length_a   1.000
_cell.length_b   1.000
_cell.length_c   1.000
_cell.angle_alpha   90.00
_cell.angle_beta   90.00
_cell.angle_gamma   90.00
#
_symmetry.space_group_name_H-M   'P 1'
#
loop_
_entity.id
_entity.type
_entity.pdbx_description
1 polymer ?
#
loop_
_entity_poly.entity_id
_entity_poly.type
_entity_poly.pdbx_seq_one_letter_code
_entity_poly.pdbx_strand_id
1 'polypeptide(L)'
;MLRTVPETINEDIDLYIRTYYSLLRSSQPIRVRSLEDTHAGMHASLHSHANDDEPDLSALAYAAARLPECMHRVELVLLGQSDEVFSNRAGVDITDWRRVYAIARRRKMFFDGQGTLACYISSVSDIDDLIPILTAYQIEWNKLHRRFHQTDTARVLLSEPERIEFTDAELSAVRTELGLDAESFQMLLRVWQSNLDETLRYLATAPLDLRLNLLAGSAADYRQAVQAWWFSVQENAGLGQLVDRSIYFISSNPHSLPNLLSGHIKLYREAMIDFLRSENPEGLWAEWERLEREGSQDAAANLLYYADRAHRRVNREHARNIQQQEARLGIHRIDDPNYLDVGVQIIELGKLDPSLFDPRICVPGLERLAESDALLFNIDYPLGMAAYTLFSQISASIPDLLGVYIMGKAATLNCRVGDVMLPNVVYDEHSKNTYLFKNSIAAA
;
A
#
# COMPACT_ATOMS: atom_id res chain seq x y z
N MET A 1 -32.00 25.42 19.11
CA MET A 1 -30.58 25.02 19.14
C MET A 1 -30.20 24.66 17.73
N LEU A 2 -29.53 25.57 17.00
CA LEU A 2 -28.96 25.24 15.70
C LEU A 2 -27.88 24.18 15.96
N ARG A 3 -28.08 22.96 15.46
CA ARG A 3 -27.05 21.92 15.50
C ARG A 3 -25.94 22.38 14.54
N THR A 4 -24.90 22.98 15.07
CA THR A 4 -23.64 23.18 14.35
C THR A 4 -23.02 21.82 14.10
N VAL A 5 -22.49 21.62 12.89
CA VAL A 5 -21.69 20.43 12.56
C VAL A 5 -20.46 20.45 13.48
N PRO A 6 -20.15 19.38 14.22
CA PRO A 6 -18.93 19.32 15.01
C PRO A 6 -17.71 19.49 14.07
N GLU A 7 -16.92 20.53 14.26
CA GLU A 7 -15.61 20.65 13.60
C GLU A 7 -14.58 19.98 14.51
N THR A 8 -14.19 18.75 14.17
CA THR A 8 -13.10 18.02 14.82
C THR A 8 -11.78 18.31 14.11
N ILE A 9 -11.39 19.58 13.98
CA ILE A 9 -10.05 19.90 13.50
C ILE A 9 -9.17 20.07 14.74
N ASN A 10 -8.33 19.07 14.99
CA ASN A 10 -7.28 19.16 16.01
C ASN A 10 -6.24 20.18 15.51
N GLU A 11 -6.19 21.36 16.14
CA GLU A 11 -5.30 22.46 15.76
C GLU A 11 -3.82 22.03 15.70
N ASP A 12 -3.42 21.06 16.54
CA ASP A 12 -2.04 20.57 16.59
C ASP A 12 -1.69 19.70 15.37
N ILE A 13 -2.64 18.89 14.89
CA ILE A 13 -2.48 18.11 13.64
C ILE A 13 -2.36 19.09 12.46
N ASP A 14 -3.21 20.10 12.43
CA ASP A 14 -3.18 21.15 11.42
C ASP A 14 -1.85 21.92 11.41
N LEU A 15 -1.30 22.23 12.58
CA LEU A 15 0.00 22.88 12.73
C LEU A 15 1.11 21.99 12.19
N TYR A 16 1.12 20.69 12.54
CA TYR A 16 2.10 19.74 12.03
C TYR A 16 2.06 19.64 10.50
N ILE A 17 0.85 19.50 9.93
CA ILE A 17 0.63 19.47 8.48
C ILE A 17 1.19 20.71 7.79
N ARG A 18 0.82 21.90 8.29
CA ARG A 18 1.34 23.16 7.74
C ARG A 18 2.85 23.27 7.85
N THR A 19 3.44 22.77 8.94
CA THR A 19 4.87 22.84 9.20
C THR A 19 5.65 22.05 8.15
N TYR A 20 5.34 20.77 7.95
CA TYR A 20 6.09 19.98 6.97
C TYR A 20 5.81 20.45 5.53
N TYR A 21 4.59 20.85 5.18
CA TYR A 21 4.32 21.41 3.84
C TYR A 21 5.07 22.71 3.58
N SER A 22 5.25 23.56 4.60
CA SER A 22 6.05 24.78 4.48
C SER A 22 7.52 24.45 4.22
N LEU A 23 8.08 23.49 4.98
CA LEU A 23 9.47 23.06 4.82
C LEU A 23 9.73 22.37 3.49
N LEU A 24 8.82 21.50 3.02
CA LEU A 24 8.95 20.76 1.77
C LEU A 24 8.85 21.64 0.50
N ARG A 25 8.50 22.93 0.62
CA ARG A 25 8.62 23.90 -0.49
C ARG A 25 10.06 24.32 -0.76
N SER A 26 10.98 24.02 0.15
CA SER A 26 12.42 24.22 -0.05
C SER A 26 12.93 23.35 -1.20
N SER A 27 13.78 23.93 -2.06
CA SER A 27 14.50 23.16 -3.09
C SER A 27 15.68 22.36 -2.53
N GLN A 28 16.05 22.59 -1.27
CA GLN A 28 17.13 21.92 -0.58
C GLN A 28 16.57 20.88 0.41
N PRO A 29 17.29 19.76 0.64
CA PRO A 29 16.87 18.77 1.61
C PRO A 29 16.67 19.37 3.00
N ILE A 30 15.51 19.10 3.60
CA ILE A 30 15.19 19.47 4.98
C ILE A 30 15.54 18.33 5.93
N ARG A 31 15.89 18.63 7.19
CA ARG A 31 16.14 17.59 8.19
C ARG A 31 14.82 17.19 8.84
N VAL A 32 14.55 15.88 8.93
CA VAL A 32 13.38 15.33 9.65
C VAL A 32 13.36 15.80 11.10
N ARG A 33 14.53 16.05 11.69
CA ARG A 33 14.66 16.58 13.04
C ARG A 33 13.86 17.88 13.27
N SER A 34 13.71 18.72 12.24
CA SER A 34 12.92 19.96 12.32
C SER A 34 11.42 19.73 12.50
N LEU A 35 10.95 18.48 12.35
CA LEU A 35 9.54 18.08 12.50
C LEU A 35 9.26 17.38 13.83
N GLU A 36 10.27 16.92 14.57
CA GLU A 36 10.12 16.07 15.77
C GLU A 36 9.24 16.73 16.83
N ASP A 37 9.52 17.99 17.18
CA ASP A 37 8.77 18.71 18.22
C ASP A 37 7.29 18.88 17.84
N THR A 38 7.02 19.28 16.60
CA THR A 38 5.65 19.43 16.10
C THR A 38 4.92 18.10 15.93
N HIS A 39 5.66 17.03 15.61
CA HIS A 39 5.12 15.67 15.53
C HIS A 39 4.71 15.18 16.91
N ALA A 40 5.57 15.35 17.91
CA ALA A 40 5.29 14.94 19.27
C ALA A 40 4.17 15.79 19.91
N GLY A 41 4.09 17.07 19.56
CA GLY A 41 3.00 17.97 19.96
C GLY A 41 1.64 17.65 19.37
N MET A 42 1.55 16.93 18.24
CA MET A 42 0.26 16.55 17.64
C MET A 42 -0.47 15.43 18.41
N HIS A 43 0.21 14.78 19.37
CA HIS A 43 -0.31 13.67 20.18
C HIS A 43 -0.95 12.57 19.32
N ALA A 44 -0.21 12.10 18.32
CA ALA A 44 -0.70 11.10 17.38
C ALA A 44 -1.05 9.77 18.08
N SER A 45 -2.22 9.22 17.79
CA SER A 45 -2.69 7.96 18.39
C SER A 45 -1.79 6.75 18.09
N LEU A 46 -1.01 6.80 17.01
CA LEU A 46 -0.08 5.74 16.61
C LEU A 46 1.34 5.94 17.15
N HIS A 47 1.58 7.03 17.88
CA HIS A 47 2.87 7.37 18.46
C HIS A 47 2.67 8.15 19.76
N SER A 48 1.97 7.52 20.71
CA SER A 48 1.52 8.16 21.94
C SER A 48 2.67 8.56 22.86
N HIS A 49 3.81 7.86 22.79
CA HIS A 49 4.97 8.10 23.63
C HIS A 49 6.05 8.93 22.94
N ALA A 50 5.73 9.69 21.89
CA ALA A 50 6.70 10.50 21.13
C ALA A 50 7.54 11.45 22.01
N ASN A 51 6.92 12.06 23.03
CA ASN A 51 7.59 12.97 23.98
C ASN A 51 8.32 12.27 25.14
N ASP A 52 8.13 10.97 25.31
CA ASP A 52 8.66 10.23 26.45
C ASP A 52 10.13 9.82 26.19
N ASP A 53 10.91 9.66 27.25
CA ASP A 53 12.28 9.12 27.14
C ASP A 53 12.29 7.61 26.86
N GLU A 54 11.19 6.92 27.12
CA GLU A 54 11.00 5.51 26.82
C GLU A 54 10.67 5.28 25.34
N PRO A 55 11.26 4.25 24.70
CA PRO A 55 10.94 3.91 23.32
C PRO A 55 9.51 3.35 23.17
N ASP A 56 8.76 3.88 22.20
CA ASP A 56 7.47 3.39 21.72
C ASP A 56 7.68 2.29 20.66
N LEU A 57 7.79 1.04 21.11
CA LEU A 57 8.04 -0.08 20.18
C LEU A 57 6.85 -0.36 19.27
N SER A 58 5.63 0.00 19.70
CA SER A 58 4.45 -0.12 18.86
C SER A 58 4.53 0.87 17.68
N ALA A 59 4.91 2.12 17.94
CA ALA A 59 5.13 3.11 16.89
C ALA A 59 6.29 2.74 15.98
N LEU A 60 7.42 2.28 16.54
CA LEU A 60 8.58 1.83 15.75
C LEU A 60 8.20 0.66 14.84
N ALA A 61 7.51 -0.36 15.36
CA ALA A 61 7.09 -1.51 14.57
C ALA A 61 6.08 -1.12 13.48
N TYR A 62 5.15 -0.22 13.81
CA TYR A 62 4.20 0.31 12.84
C TYR A 62 4.89 1.05 11.69
N ALA A 63 5.88 1.88 12.01
CA ALA A 63 6.66 2.66 11.05
C ALA A 63 7.58 1.76 10.21
N ALA A 64 8.34 0.87 10.85
CA ALA A 64 9.27 -0.05 10.20
C ALA A 64 8.55 -1.00 9.23
N ALA A 65 7.34 -1.48 9.56
CA ALA A 65 6.55 -2.29 8.64
C ALA A 65 6.14 -1.54 7.36
N ARG A 66 6.20 -0.20 7.34
CA ARG A 66 5.81 0.67 6.22
C ARG A 66 7.00 1.32 5.51
N LEU A 67 8.21 0.99 5.94
CA LEU A 67 9.47 1.44 5.36
C LEU A 67 10.30 0.23 4.90
N PRO A 68 11.25 0.42 3.98
CA PRO A 68 12.13 -0.67 3.56
C PRO A 68 13.15 -1.01 4.65
N GLU A 69 13.62 -2.26 4.70
CA GLU A 69 14.55 -2.73 5.74
C GLU A 69 15.87 -1.95 5.78
N CYS A 70 16.29 -1.35 4.66
CA CYS A 70 17.50 -0.55 4.55
C CYS A 70 17.44 0.81 5.26
N MET A 71 16.34 1.20 5.91
CA MET A 71 16.18 2.55 6.48
C MET A 71 17.27 2.96 7.46
N HIS A 72 17.88 2.02 8.19
CA HIS A 72 18.98 2.29 9.10
C HIS A 72 20.25 2.82 8.38
N ARG A 73 20.33 2.63 7.05
CA ARG A 73 21.41 3.11 6.18
C ARG A 73 21.05 4.39 5.43
N VAL A 74 19.79 4.81 5.47
CA VAL A 74 19.30 5.93 4.65
C VAL A 74 19.62 7.24 5.36
N GLU A 75 20.19 8.18 4.60
CA GLU A 75 20.45 9.55 5.04
C GLU A 75 19.58 10.57 4.30
N LEU A 76 19.21 10.27 3.05
CA LEU A 76 18.43 11.15 2.20
C LEU A 76 17.27 10.39 1.56
N VAL A 77 16.07 10.92 1.70
CA VAL A 77 14.86 10.44 1.04
C VAL A 77 14.45 11.47 -0.01
N LEU A 78 14.44 11.05 -1.27
CA LEU A 78 13.97 11.82 -2.42
C LEU A 78 12.52 11.43 -2.71
N LEU A 79 11.63 12.41 -2.80
CA LEU A 79 10.22 12.22 -3.13
C LEU A 79 9.93 12.76 -4.53
N GLY A 80 9.40 11.92 -5.42
CA GLY A 80 9.10 12.30 -6.80
C GLY A 80 7.95 11.50 -7.41
N GLN A 81 7.39 12.00 -8.52
CA GLN A 81 6.28 11.35 -9.22
C GLN A 81 6.74 10.49 -10.41
N SER A 82 7.98 10.63 -10.90
CA SER A 82 8.47 9.88 -12.06
C SER A 82 9.99 9.88 -12.14
N ASP A 83 10.51 9.00 -12.99
CA ASP A 83 11.94 8.87 -13.32
C ASP A 83 12.52 10.19 -13.86
N GLU A 84 11.74 10.93 -14.66
CA GLU A 84 12.15 12.25 -15.16
C GLU A 84 12.25 13.29 -14.04
N VAL A 85 11.44 13.17 -12.99
CA VAL A 85 11.54 14.07 -11.82
C VAL A 85 12.84 13.81 -11.07
N PHE A 86 13.19 12.54 -10.83
CA PHE A 86 14.45 12.18 -10.16
C PHE A 86 15.67 12.64 -10.97
N SER A 87 15.69 12.35 -12.27
CA SER A 87 16.80 12.74 -13.14
C SER A 87 16.90 14.25 -13.33
N ASN A 88 15.82 14.95 -13.68
CA ASN A 88 15.88 16.37 -14.00
C ASN A 88 16.01 17.29 -12.77
N ARG A 89 15.45 16.90 -11.61
CA ARG A 89 15.41 17.76 -10.42
C ARG A 89 16.44 17.38 -9.36
N ALA A 90 16.83 16.11 -9.25
CA ALA A 90 17.88 15.68 -8.35
C ALA A 90 19.21 15.36 -9.06
N GLY A 91 19.23 15.26 -10.40
CA GLY A 91 20.42 14.79 -11.12
C GLY A 91 20.70 13.31 -10.89
N VAL A 92 19.68 12.54 -10.50
CA VAL A 92 19.82 11.14 -10.10
C VAL A 92 19.15 10.23 -11.12
N ASP A 93 19.93 9.31 -11.68
CA ASP A 93 19.40 8.19 -12.45
C ASP A 93 19.17 7.00 -11.51
N ILE A 94 17.91 6.60 -11.38
CA ILE A 94 17.45 5.52 -10.51
C ILE A 94 17.35 4.17 -11.24
N THR A 95 17.66 4.12 -12.53
CA THR A 95 17.48 2.92 -13.36
C THR A 95 18.29 1.73 -12.82
N ASP A 96 19.50 2.00 -12.30
CA ASP A 96 20.40 0.98 -11.73
C ASP A 96 20.22 0.79 -10.22
N TRP A 97 19.29 1.51 -9.59
CA TRP A 97 19.07 1.41 -8.14
C TRP A 97 18.30 0.14 -7.79
N ARG A 98 18.58 -0.41 -6.62
CA ARG A 98 17.90 -1.63 -6.16
C ARG A 98 16.47 -1.29 -5.74
N ARG A 99 15.49 -1.93 -6.36
CA ARG A 99 14.09 -1.86 -5.89
C ARG A 99 13.99 -2.46 -4.48
N VAL A 100 13.41 -1.72 -3.55
CA VAL A 100 13.21 -2.12 -2.15
C VAL A 100 11.71 -2.06 -1.80
N TYR A 101 11.32 -2.82 -0.79
CA TYR A 101 9.90 -3.03 -0.45
C TYR A 101 9.68 -2.88 1.04
N ALA A 102 8.50 -2.37 1.40
CA ALA A 102 7.98 -2.42 2.76
C ALA A 102 6.93 -3.54 2.88
N ILE A 103 6.76 -4.07 4.10
CA ILE A 103 5.91 -5.24 4.37
C ILE A 103 4.42 -4.89 4.27
N ALA A 104 4.00 -3.80 4.92
CA ALA A 104 2.59 -3.48 5.16
C ALA A 104 2.02 -2.38 4.23
N ARG A 105 2.87 -1.63 3.52
CA ARG A 105 2.44 -0.53 2.64
C ARG A 105 3.23 -0.55 1.34
N ARG A 106 2.53 -0.81 0.24
CA ARG A 106 3.14 -0.83 -1.09
C ARG A 106 3.43 0.60 -1.54
N ARG A 107 4.70 0.86 -1.84
CA ARG A 107 5.20 2.05 -2.56
C ARG A 107 6.38 1.62 -3.41
N LYS A 108 6.44 2.09 -4.65
CA LYS A 108 7.64 1.99 -5.48
C LYS A 108 8.78 2.80 -4.87
N MET A 109 9.81 2.09 -4.40
CA MET A 109 10.98 2.65 -3.74
C MET A 109 12.26 2.02 -4.28
N PHE A 110 13.31 2.83 -4.39
CA PHE A 110 14.62 2.40 -4.89
C PHE A 110 15.73 2.91 -3.97
N PHE A 111 16.72 2.05 -3.69
CA PHE A 111 17.85 2.36 -2.82
C PHE A 111 19.16 2.26 -3.60
N ASP A 112 20.03 3.26 -3.45
CA ASP A 112 21.33 3.35 -4.14
C ASP A 112 22.43 2.45 -3.52
N GLY A 113 22.17 1.87 -2.35
CA GLY A 113 23.15 1.09 -1.59
C GLY A 113 24.10 1.92 -0.74
N GLN A 114 24.11 3.24 -0.88
CA GLN A 114 25.04 4.17 -0.22
C GLN A 114 24.38 5.02 0.88
N GLY A 115 23.12 5.43 0.68
CA GLY A 115 22.41 6.25 1.66
C GLY A 115 21.21 7.02 1.12
N THR A 116 20.87 6.89 -0.17
CA THR A 116 19.76 7.61 -0.79
C THR A 116 18.62 6.66 -1.13
N LEU A 117 17.41 7.02 -0.68
CA LEU A 117 16.17 6.32 -0.98
C LEU A 117 15.30 7.20 -1.88
N ALA A 118 14.97 6.73 -3.07
CA ALA A 118 13.98 7.34 -3.95
C ALA A 118 12.61 6.72 -3.68
N CYS A 119 11.62 7.54 -3.32
CA CYS A 119 10.25 7.14 -3.04
C CYS A 119 9.30 7.80 -4.03
N TYR A 120 8.53 6.98 -4.74
CA TYR A 120 7.47 7.49 -5.61
C TYR A 120 6.27 7.91 -4.77
N ILE A 121 5.73 9.10 -5.07
CA ILE A 121 4.54 9.65 -4.43
C ILE A 121 3.47 9.91 -5.48
N SER A 122 2.35 9.22 -5.39
CA SER A 122 1.25 9.34 -6.37
C SER A 122 0.32 10.52 -6.03
N SER A 123 0.32 10.99 -4.79
CA SER A 123 -0.45 12.16 -4.36
C SER A 123 0.10 12.83 -3.10
N VAL A 124 -0.50 13.96 -2.73
CA VAL A 124 -0.29 14.62 -1.44
C VAL A 124 -0.57 13.71 -0.24
N SER A 125 -1.55 12.80 -0.37
CA SER A 125 -1.86 11.83 0.70
C SER A 125 -0.73 10.84 0.97
N ASP A 126 0.18 10.62 0.01
CA ASP A 126 1.38 9.81 0.25
C ASP A 126 2.42 10.56 1.07
N ILE A 127 2.49 11.89 0.91
CA ILE A 127 3.33 12.76 1.75
C ILE A 127 2.78 12.76 3.17
N ASP A 128 1.45 12.95 3.32
CA ASP A 128 0.77 12.98 4.61
C ASP A 128 0.93 11.66 5.39
N ASP A 129 1.13 10.52 4.71
CA ASP A 129 1.42 9.23 5.34
C ASP A 129 2.92 9.03 5.62
N LEU A 130 3.79 9.33 4.65
CA LEU A 130 5.22 9.02 4.72
C LEU A 130 5.97 9.91 5.74
N ILE A 131 5.64 11.20 5.81
CA ILE A 131 6.34 12.15 6.68
C ILE A 131 6.18 11.80 8.18
N PRO A 132 4.97 11.55 8.72
CA PRO A 132 4.82 11.05 10.08
C PRO A 132 5.54 9.74 10.33
N ILE A 133 5.53 8.81 9.37
CA ILE A 133 6.19 7.50 9.51
C ILE A 133 7.71 7.66 9.65
N LEU A 134 8.33 8.47 8.79
CA LEU A 134 9.77 8.74 8.85
C LEU A 134 10.16 9.46 10.14
N THR A 135 9.32 10.41 10.58
CA THR A 135 9.55 11.16 11.82
C THR A 135 9.44 10.25 13.04
N ALA A 136 8.41 9.40 13.12
CA ALA A 136 8.26 8.42 14.18
C ALA A 136 9.43 7.42 14.20
N TYR A 137 9.82 6.89 13.04
CA TYR A 137 10.97 5.99 12.93
C TYR A 137 12.27 6.62 13.45
N GLN A 138 12.54 7.88 13.09
CA GLN A 138 13.72 8.60 13.55
C GLN A 138 13.70 8.86 15.06
N ILE A 139 12.57 9.34 15.61
CA ILE A 139 12.43 9.59 17.05
C ILE A 139 12.73 8.32 17.83
N GLU A 140 12.10 7.21 17.45
CA GLU A 140 12.22 5.94 18.16
C GLU A 140 13.60 5.28 17.99
N TRP A 141 14.18 5.35 16.79
CA TRP A 141 15.58 4.96 16.59
C TRP A 141 16.51 5.75 17.52
N ASN A 142 16.33 7.07 17.59
CA ASN A 142 17.20 7.94 18.37
C ASN A 142 17.07 7.70 19.88
N LYS A 143 15.89 7.31 20.38
CA LYS A 143 15.71 6.85 21.76
C LYS A 143 16.48 5.56 22.02
N LEU A 144 16.37 4.58 21.13
CA LEU A 144 17.10 3.31 21.23
C LEU A 144 18.63 3.53 21.15
N HIS A 145 19.11 4.38 20.22
CA HIS A 145 20.53 4.73 20.08
C HIS A 145 21.09 5.34 21.37
N ARG A 146 20.36 6.30 21.97
CA ARG A 146 20.77 6.92 23.25
C ARG A 146 20.98 5.88 24.36
N ARG A 147 20.12 4.86 24.42
CA ARG A 147 20.20 3.78 25.41
C ARG A 147 21.31 2.76 25.08
N PHE A 148 21.57 2.51 23.81
CA PHE A 148 22.45 1.43 23.37
C PHE A 148 23.92 1.83 23.18
N HIS A 149 24.22 2.98 22.57
CA HIS A 149 25.55 3.26 22.02
C HIS A 149 26.71 3.26 23.03
N GLN A 150 26.44 3.46 24.33
CA GLN A 150 27.44 3.50 25.39
C GLN A 150 27.60 2.18 26.16
N THR A 151 26.85 1.14 25.79
CA THR A 151 26.85 -0.14 26.51
C THR A 151 28.07 -0.98 26.18
N ASP A 152 28.37 -1.96 27.03
CA ASP A 152 29.47 -2.89 26.78
C ASP A 152 29.17 -3.77 25.56
N THR A 153 27.91 -4.18 25.37
CA THR A 153 27.48 -4.94 24.19
C THR A 153 27.69 -4.15 22.89
N ALA A 154 27.35 -2.85 22.87
CA ALA A 154 27.59 -2.00 21.71
C ALA A 154 29.09 -1.89 21.38
N ARG A 155 29.97 -1.75 22.38
CA ARG A 155 31.43 -1.71 22.16
C ARG A 155 31.96 -3.02 21.59
N VAL A 156 31.52 -4.16 22.13
CA VAL A 156 31.90 -5.49 21.62
C VAL A 156 31.48 -5.64 20.15
N LEU A 157 30.22 -5.29 19.85
CA LEU A 157 29.70 -5.35 18.47
C LEU A 157 30.53 -4.51 17.50
N LEU A 158 30.90 -3.30 17.88
CA LEU A 158 31.72 -2.42 17.03
C LEU A 158 33.17 -2.94 16.87
N SER A 159 33.69 -3.68 17.84
CA SER A 159 35.05 -4.25 17.79
C SER A 159 35.14 -5.57 17.00
N GLU A 160 34.03 -6.28 16.82
CA GLU A 160 33.96 -7.58 16.15
C GLU A 160 33.09 -7.50 14.87
N PRO A 161 33.59 -6.92 13.76
CA PRO A 161 32.81 -6.69 12.54
C PRO A 161 32.35 -7.97 11.82
N GLU A 162 33.07 -9.09 11.99
CA GLU A 162 32.77 -10.36 11.31
C GLU A 162 31.76 -11.23 12.03
N ARG A 163 31.24 -10.78 13.18
CA ARG A 163 30.31 -11.57 13.99
C ARG A 163 28.88 -11.53 13.42
N ILE A 164 28.24 -12.69 13.31
CA ILE A 164 26.96 -12.89 12.58
C ILE A 164 25.84 -13.47 13.48
N GLU A 165 26.16 -13.92 14.70
CA GLU A 165 25.15 -14.50 15.59
C GLU A 165 25.29 -14.04 17.05
N PHE A 166 24.14 -13.72 17.65
CA PHE A 166 23.98 -13.46 19.08
C PHE A 166 23.55 -14.71 19.82
N THR A 167 24.15 -14.94 20.98
CA THR A 167 23.66 -15.95 21.93
C THR A 167 22.43 -15.43 22.69
N ASP A 168 21.61 -16.34 23.24
CA ASP A 168 20.45 -15.97 24.08
C ASP A 168 20.84 -15.05 25.26
N ALA A 169 22.03 -15.27 25.82
CA ALA A 169 22.56 -14.45 26.91
C ALA A 169 22.83 -13.00 26.46
N GLU A 170 23.36 -12.82 25.25
CA GLU A 170 23.63 -11.49 24.69
C GLU A 170 22.35 -10.80 24.24
N LEU A 171 21.40 -11.52 23.65
CA LEU A 171 20.08 -10.96 23.36
C LEU A 171 19.37 -10.49 24.65
N SER A 172 19.53 -11.23 25.75
CA SER A 172 19.04 -10.82 27.06
C SER A 172 19.76 -9.56 27.59
N ALA A 173 21.07 -9.44 27.34
CA ALA A 173 21.83 -8.23 27.67
C ALA A 173 21.36 -7.02 26.84
N VAL A 174 21.26 -7.16 25.52
CA VAL A 174 20.72 -6.12 24.60
C VAL A 174 19.33 -5.66 25.07
N ARG A 175 18.43 -6.60 25.38
CA ARG A 175 17.09 -6.27 25.91
C ARG A 175 17.16 -5.40 27.16
N THR A 176 18.02 -5.78 28.11
CA THR A 176 18.17 -5.08 29.39
C THR A 176 18.77 -3.69 29.19
N GLU A 177 19.79 -3.58 28.34
CA GLU A 177 20.46 -2.33 27.99
C GLU A 177 19.54 -1.34 27.24
N LEU A 178 18.69 -1.84 26.34
CA LEU A 178 17.65 -1.05 25.69
C LEU A 178 16.50 -0.66 26.65
N GLY A 179 16.42 -1.28 27.82
CA GLY A 179 15.38 -1.05 28.81
C GLY A 179 14.01 -1.57 28.35
N LEU A 180 13.98 -2.70 27.64
CA LEU A 180 12.75 -3.27 27.07
C LEU A 180 12.22 -4.45 27.88
N ASP A 181 10.90 -4.54 27.98
CA ASP A 181 10.24 -5.75 28.44
C ASP A 181 10.35 -6.89 27.40
N ALA A 182 9.88 -8.08 27.78
CA ALA A 182 9.98 -9.25 26.90
C ALA A 182 9.13 -9.12 25.63
N GLU A 183 7.95 -8.50 25.73
CA GLU A 183 7.02 -8.35 24.60
C GLU A 183 7.56 -7.35 23.56
N SER A 184 8.00 -6.19 24.03
CA SER A 184 8.59 -5.12 23.22
C SER A 184 9.86 -5.60 22.52
N PHE A 185 10.70 -6.37 23.20
CA PHE A 185 11.88 -6.95 22.58
C PHE A 185 11.54 -8.00 21.52
N GLN A 186 10.53 -8.85 21.76
CA GLN A 186 10.03 -9.78 20.74
C GLN A 186 9.45 -9.07 19.53
N MET A 187 8.83 -7.90 19.71
CA MET A 187 8.36 -7.08 18.60
C MET A 187 9.52 -6.54 17.77
N LEU A 188 10.56 -6.02 18.43
CA LEU A 188 11.79 -5.54 17.79
C LEU A 188 12.51 -6.65 17.00
N LEU A 189 12.63 -7.86 17.56
CA LEU A 189 13.20 -9.02 16.85
C LEU A 189 12.39 -9.38 15.59
N ARG A 190 11.05 -9.29 15.64
CA ARG A 190 10.17 -9.51 14.49
C ARG A 190 10.28 -8.42 13.43
N VAL A 191 10.63 -7.20 13.81
CA VAL A 191 10.81 -6.07 12.89
C VAL A 191 12.13 -6.17 12.16
N TRP A 192 13.22 -6.50 12.86
CA TRP A 192 14.56 -6.54 12.26
C TRP A 192 14.93 -7.87 11.63
N GLN A 193 14.28 -8.98 12.02
CA GLN A 193 14.40 -10.31 11.42
C GLN A 193 15.86 -10.68 11.10
N SER A 194 16.16 -10.94 9.83
CA SER A 194 17.48 -11.35 9.34
C SER A 194 18.54 -10.25 9.38
N ASN A 195 18.15 -8.99 9.57
CA ASN A 195 19.06 -7.83 9.59
C ASN A 195 19.32 -7.35 11.02
N LEU A 196 18.99 -8.13 12.05
CA LEU A 196 19.18 -7.78 13.46
C LEU A 196 20.60 -7.29 13.74
N ASP A 197 21.59 -8.05 13.31
CA ASP A 197 23.01 -7.77 13.53
C ASP A 197 23.47 -6.48 12.87
N GLU A 198 23.17 -6.30 11.59
CA GLU A 198 23.47 -5.05 10.87
C GLU A 198 22.78 -3.88 11.58
N THR A 199 21.49 -4.03 11.91
CA THR A 199 20.70 -2.97 12.52
C THR A 199 21.24 -2.56 13.89
N LEU A 200 21.62 -3.51 14.76
CA LEU A 200 22.22 -3.24 16.06
C LEU A 200 23.59 -2.55 15.93
N ARG A 201 24.40 -2.89 14.92
CA ARG A 201 25.67 -2.19 14.65
C ARG A 201 25.44 -0.74 14.26
N TYR A 202 24.47 -0.48 13.37
CA TYR A 202 24.10 0.90 13.03
C TYR A 202 23.55 1.64 14.25
N LEU A 203 22.73 0.97 15.07
CA LEU A 203 22.19 1.53 16.30
C LEU A 203 23.29 1.89 17.30
N ALA A 204 24.37 1.12 17.38
CA ALA A 204 25.53 1.43 18.21
C ALA A 204 26.37 2.60 17.67
N THR A 205 26.32 2.84 16.36
CA THR A 205 27.24 3.77 15.68
C THR A 205 26.75 5.21 15.73
N ALA A 206 25.50 5.46 15.35
CA ALA A 206 25.01 6.84 15.16
C ALA A 206 23.49 6.98 15.36
N PRO A 207 23.03 8.17 15.76
CA PRO A 207 21.63 8.53 15.65
C PRO A 207 21.23 8.64 14.18
N LEU A 208 19.95 8.43 13.87
CA LEU A 208 19.37 8.77 12.57
C LEU A 208 19.17 10.28 12.46
N ASP A 209 19.53 10.80 11.31
CA ASP A 209 19.37 12.21 10.91
C ASP A 209 18.92 12.29 9.45
N LEU A 210 17.72 11.78 9.20
CA LEU A 210 17.13 11.72 7.87
C LEU A 210 16.94 13.11 7.29
N ARG A 211 17.21 13.21 6.00
CA ARG A 211 16.90 14.38 5.17
C ARG A 211 15.82 14.04 4.15
N LEU A 212 14.97 15.00 3.86
CA LEU A 212 13.85 14.86 2.92
C LEU A 212 13.96 15.91 1.83
N ASN A 213 13.77 15.51 0.57
CA ASN A 213 13.68 16.43 -0.55
C ASN A 213 12.46 16.10 -1.42
N LEU A 214 11.49 17.00 -1.45
CA LEU A 214 10.33 16.91 -2.34
C LEU A 214 10.70 17.53 -3.69
N LEU A 215 11.02 16.68 -4.66
CA LEU A 215 11.52 17.11 -5.96
C LEU A 215 10.41 17.78 -6.77
N ALA A 216 9.22 17.20 -6.75
CA ALA A 216 8.03 17.74 -7.37
C ALA A 216 6.82 17.38 -6.51
N GLY A 217 5.81 18.24 -6.53
CA GLY A 217 4.68 18.14 -5.59
C GLY A 217 3.64 19.23 -5.76
N SER A 218 3.75 20.05 -6.81
CA SER A 218 2.70 21.00 -7.15
C SER A 218 1.51 20.26 -7.77
N ALA A 219 0.32 20.87 -7.68
CA ALA A 219 -0.86 20.35 -8.37
C ALA A 219 -0.69 20.27 -9.90
N ALA A 220 0.25 21.04 -10.48
CA ALA A 220 0.59 20.93 -11.89
C ALA A 220 1.42 19.67 -12.17
N ASP A 221 2.43 19.38 -11.34
CA ASP A 221 3.27 18.18 -11.47
C ASP A 221 2.41 16.90 -11.38
N TYR A 222 1.49 16.82 -10.40
CA TYR A 222 0.59 15.68 -10.27
C TYR A 222 -0.36 15.52 -11.47
N ARG A 223 -0.92 16.62 -11.99
CA ARG A 223 -1.78 16.55 -13.19
C ARG A 223 -1.00 16.08 -14.41
N GLN A 224 0.23 16.55 -14.61
CA GLN A 224 1.08 16.10 -15.70
C GLN A 224 1.42 14.61 -15.57
N ALA A 225 1.75 14.13 -14.37
CA ALA A 225 2.01 12.71 -14.12
C ALA A 225 0.77 11.84 -14.40
N VAL A 226 -0.41 12.26 -13.97
CA VAL A 226 -1.68 11.57 -14.24
C VAL A 226 -2.01 11.54 -15.73
N GLN A 227 -1.77 12.63 -16.46
CA GLN A 227 -1.95 12.66 -17.91
C GLN A 227 -0.99 11.71 -18.63
N ALA A 228 0.29 11.73 -18.26
CA ALA A 228 1.30 10.85 -18.83
C ALA A 228 1.01 9.36 -18.52
N TRP A 229 0.57 9.06 -17.29
CA TRP A 229 0.08 7.74 -16.91
C TRP A 229 -1.11 7.31 -17.77
N TRP A 230 -2.10 8.18 -18.01
CA TRP A 230 -3.27 7.87 -18.84
C TRP A 230 -2.87 7.55 -20.28
N PHE A 231 -1.96 8.33 -20.87
CA PHE A 231 -1.42 8.03 -22.20
C PHE A 231 -0.67 6.69 -22.22
N SER A 232 0.15 6.41 -21.21
CA SER A 232 0.84 5.12 -21.08
C SER A 232 -0.16 3.97 -21.01
N VAL A 233 -1.27 4.11 -20.28
CA VAL A 233 -2.32 3.08 -20.20
C VAL A 233 -2.96 2.86 -21.57
N GLN A 234 -3.28 3.93 -22.31
CA GLN A 234 -3.86 3.83 -23.66
C GLN A 234 -2.91 3.12 -24.64
N GLU A 235 -1.63 3.45 -24.61
CA GLU A 235 -0.61 2.84 -25.47
C GLU A 235 -0.41 1.35 -25.15
N ASN A 236 -0.32 1.01 -23.86
CA ASN A 236 -0.08 -0.37 -23.41
C ASN A 236 -1.32 -1.27 -23.47
N ALA A 237 -2.53 -0.69 -23.49
CA ALA A 237 -3.75 -1.47 -23.56
C ALA A 237 -3.85 -2.31 -24.84
N GLY A 238 -3.31 -1.84 -25.97
CA GLY A 238 -3.37 -2.56 -27.24
C GLY A 238 -4.81 -2.77 -27.77
N LEU A 239 -5.80 -2.07 -27.21
CA LEU A 239 -7.24 -2.22 -27.47
C LEU A 239 -7.79 -1.16 -28.43
N GLY A 240 -6.92 -0.39 -29.09
CA GLY A 240 -7.33 0.78 -29.89
C GLY A 240 -7.65 1.99 -29.02
N GLN A 241 -8.49 2.90 -29.54
CA GLN A 241 -8.88 4.12 -28.83
C GLN A 241 -9.89 3.79 -27.72
N LEU A 242 -9.40 3.65 -26.48
CA LEU A 242 -10.25 3.48 -25.29
C LEU A 242 -11.31 4.59 -25.14
N VAL A 243 -11.05 5.76 -25.73
CA VAL A 243 -11.96 6.92 -25.73
C VAL A 243 -13.24 6.70 -26.54
N ASP A 244 -13.27 5.71 -27.42
CA ASP A 244 -14.47 5.44 -28.25
C ASP A 244 -15.43 4.43 -27.60
N ARG A 245 -15.04 3.85 -26.45
CA ARG A 245 -15.80 2.78 -25.80
C ARG A 245 -16.46 3.26 -24.52
N SER A 246 -17.67 2.74 -24.27
CA SER A 246 -18.36 2.99 -23.01
C SER A 246 -17.68 2.25 -21.86
N ILE A 247 -17.46 2.91 -20.73
CA ILE A 247 -16.66 2.38 -19.62
C ILE A 247 -17.49 2.32 -18.33
N TYR A 248 -17.35 1.21 -17.60
CA TYR A 248 -17.64 1.12 -16.18
C TYR A 248 -16.32 1.31 -15.42
N PHE A 249 -16.19 2.43 -14.73
CA PHE A 249 -15.02 2.72 -13.94
C PHE A 249 -15.09 1.99 -12.59
N ILE A 250 -13.97 1.36 -12.22
CA ILE A 250 -13.83 0.62 -10.97
C ILE A 250 -12.52 1.05 -10.30
N SER A 251 -12.56 1.36 -9.01
CA SER A 251 -11.39 1.50 -8.16
C SER A 251 -11.42 0.39 -7.12
N SER A 252 -10.61 -0.64 -7.30
CA SER A 252 -10.63 -1.85 -6.45
C SER A 252 -9.31 -2.60 -6.50
N ASN A 253 -9.18 -3.66 -5.70
CA ASN A 253 -7.99 -4.50 -5.75
C ASN A 253 -7.87 -5.26 -7.10
N PRO A 254 -6.65 -5.54 -7.60
CA PRO A 254 -6.42 -6.12 -8.93
C PRO A 254 -6.68 -7.64 -9.02
N HIS A 255 -7.30 -8.23 -8.01
CA HIS A 255 -7.60 -9.67 -7.98
C HIS A 255 -9.09 -9.95 -7.85
N SER A 256 -9.88 -9.06 -7.25
CA SER A 256 -11.28 -9.33 -6.95
C SER A 256 -12.12 -9.62 -8.20
N LEU A 257 -11.99 -8.82 -9.27
CA LEU A 257 -12.74 -9.05 -10.51
C LEU A 257 -12.21 -10.24 -11.31
N PRO A 258 -10.89 -10.33 -11.65
CA PRO A 258 -10.40 -11.44 -12.45
C PRO A 258 -10.61 -12.80 -11.78
N ASN A 259 -10.53 -12.87 -10.44
CA ASN A 259 -10.83 -14.10 -9.71
C ASN A 259 -12.23 -14.64 -10.05
N LEU A 260 -13.23 -13.76 -10.04
CA LEU A 260 -14.61 -14.15 -10.27
C LEU A 260 -14.96 -14.34 -11.75
N LEU A 261 -14.24 -13.67 -12.66
CA LEU A 261 -14.59 -13.64 -14.10
C LEU A 261 -13.78 -14.60 -14.97
N SER A 262 -12.58 -15.00 -14.53
CA SER A 262 -11.68 -15.83 -15.36
C SER A 262 -11.94 -17.34 -15.27
N GLY A 263 -12.60 -17.81 -14.19
CA GLY A 263 -12.86 -19.23 -13.95
C GLY A 263 -11.63 -20.09 -13.67
N HIS A 264 -10.45 -19.50 -13.43
CA HIS A 264 -9.22 -20.28 -13.25
C HIS A 264 -9.28 -21.22 -12.04
N ILE A 265 -9.88 -20.82 -10.90
CA ILE A 265 -10.03 -21.73 -9.75
C ILE A 265 -10.91 -22.93 -10.07
N LYS A 266 -11.93 -22.77 -10.94
CA LYS A 266 -12.74 -23.90 -11.42
C LYS A 266 -11.91 -24.87 -12.26
N LEU A 267 -11.01 -24.36 -13.11
CA LEU A 267 -10.15 -25.19 -13.97
C LEU A 267 -9.00 -25.87 -13.23
N TYR A 268 -8.35 -25.15 -12.31
CA TYR A 268 -7.14 -25.62 -11.61
C TYR A 268 -7.43 -26.10 -10.17
N ARG A 269 -8.70 -26.38 -9.83
CA ARG A 269 -9.12 -26.71 -8.46
C ARG A 269 -8.29 -27.83 -7.84
N GLU A 270 -8.16 -28.95 -8.52
CA GLU A 270 -7.45 -30.12 -8.00
C GLU A 270 -5.95 -29.83 -7.82
N ALA A 271 -5.32 -29.15 -8.78
CA ALA A 271 -3.92 -28.73 -8.66
C ALA A 271 -3.70 -27.77 -7.48
N MET A 272 -4.67 -26.90 -7.18
CA MET A 272 -4.62 -26.01 -6.01
C MET A 272 -4.77 -26.78 -4.69
N ILE A 273 -5.61 -27.81 -4.65
CA ILE A 273 -5.76 -28.69 -3.47
C ILE A 273 -4.47 -29.47 -3.23
N ASP A 274 -3.84 -30.01 -4.29
CA ASP A 274 -2.56 -30.72 -4.19
C ASP A 274 -1.44 -29.78 -3.70
N PHE A 275 -1.41 -28.53 -4.18
CA PHE A 275 -0.48 -27.51 -3.69
C PHE A 275 -0.70 -27.21 -2.19
N LEU A 276 -1.95 -27.02 -1.75
CA LEU A 276 -2.25 -26.79 -0.34
C LEU A 276 -1.82 -27.96 0.54
N ARG A 277 -1.99 -29.20 0.07
CA ARG A 277 -1.58 -30.41 0.81
C ARG A 277 -0.07 -30.56 0.91
N SER A 278 0.65 -30.30 -0.18
CA SER A 278 2.09 -30.54 -0.29
C SER A 278 2.92 -29.43 0.36
N GLU A 279 2.60 -28.17 0.06
CA GLU A 279 3.38 -27.01 0.50
C GLU A 279 2.83 -26.37 1.77
N ASN A 280 1.53 -26.58 2.07
CA ASN A 280 0.83 -26.04 3.24
C ASN A 280 1.19 -24.57 3.56
N PRO A 281 1.08 -23.65 2.58
CA PRO A 281 1.49 -22.27 2.77
C PRO A 281 0.69 -21.65 3.91
N GLU A 282 1.36 -20.95 4.82
CA GLU A 282 0.73 -20.28 5.98
C GLU A 282 -0.09 -21.22 6.88
N GLY A 283 0.08 -22.55 6.77
CA GLY A 283 -0.74 -23.52 7.51
C GLY A 283 -2.18 -23.69 6.98
N LEU A 284 -2.46 -23.27 5.74
CA LEU A 284 -3.82 -23.25 5.16
C LEU A 284 -4.45 -24.63 4.93
N TRP A 285 -3.69 -25.73 4.96
CA TRP A 285 -4.23 -27.08 4.75
C TRP A 285 -5.29 -27.45 5.79
N ALA A 286 -5.04 -27.13 7.06
CA ALA A 286 -5.97 -27.43 8.15
C ALA A 286 -7.31 -26.67 7.98
N GLU A 287 -7.24 -25.44 7.47
CA GLU A 287 -8.41 -24.62 7.18
C GLU A 287 -9.19 -25.17 5.98
N TRP A 288 -8.50 -25.63 4.92
CA TRP A 288 -9.13 -26.33 3.80
C TRP A 288 -9.90 -27.58 4.28
N GLU A 289 -9.26 -28.44 5.07
CA GLU A 289 -9.90 -29.66 5.61
C GLU A 289 -11.11 -29.34 6.49
N ARG A 290 -11.08 -28.21 7.21
CA ARG A 290 -12.22 -27.74 8.00
C ARG A 290 -13.38 -27.32 7.10
N LEU A 291 -13.12 -26.47 6.11
CA LEU A 291 -14.14 -25.95 5.19
C LEU A 291 -14.77 -27.06 4.35
N GLU A 292 -13.98 -28.05 3.94
CA GLU A 292 -14.46 -29.23 3.21
C GLU A 292 -15.41 -30.07 4.09
N ARG A 293 -15.03 -30.36 5.34
CA ARG A 293 -15.89 -31.11 6.29
C ARG A 293 -17.20 -30.39 6.61
N GLU A 294 -17.17 -29.06 6.67
CA GLU A 294 -18.35 -28.23 6.92
C GLU A 294 -19.24 -28.06 5.68
N GLY A 295 -18.77 -28.46 4.49
CA GLY A 295 -19.50 -28.25 3.24
C GLY A 295 -19.58 -26.79 2.79
N SER A 296 -18.69 -25.92 3.30
CA SER A 296 -18.70 -24.48 3.06
C SER A 296 -18.03 -24.12 1.72
N GLN A 297 -18.72 -24.40 0.61
CA GLN A 297 -18.16 -24.26 -0.75
C GLN A 297 -17.68 -22.83 -1.07
N ASP A 298 -18.42 -21.80 -0.66
CA ASP A 298 -18.08 -20.40 -0.93
C ASP A 298 -16.80 -19.97 -0.21
N ALA A 299 -16.66 -20.37 1.05
CA ALA A 299 -15.46 -20.10 1.84
C ALA A 299 -14.26 -20.90 1.32
N ALA A 300 -14.48 -22.15 0.87
CA ALA A 300 -13.46 -22.96 0.23
C ALA A 300 -12.96 -22.30 -1.06
N ALA A 301 -13.85 -21.76 -1.91
CA ALA A 301 -13.46 -21.03 -3.11
C ALA A 301 -12.63 -19.78 -2.76
N ASN A 302 -13.04 -19.00 -1.75
CA ASN A 302 -12.27 -17.85 -1.27
C ASN A 302 -10.87 -18.23 -0.78
N LEU A 303 -10.73 -19.36 -0.09
CA LEU A 303 -9.43 -19.88 0.33
C LEU A 303 -8.55 -20.22 -0.87
N LEU A 304 -9.11 -20.88 -1.90
CA LEU A 304 -8.36 -21.22 -3.11
C LEU A 304 -7.89 -19.95 -3.86
N TYR A 305 -8.75 -18.93 -4.01
CA TYR A 305 -8.35 -17.64 -4.58
C TYR A 305 -7.21 -16.99 -3.78
N TYR A 306 -7.25 -17.08 -2.45
CA TYR A 306 -6.19 -16.54 -1.60
C TYR A 306 -4.89 -17.33 -1.77
N ALA A 307 -4.95 -18.67 -1.74
CA ALA A 307 -3.79 -19.55 -1.84
C ALA A 307 -3.08 -19.47 -3.20
N ASP A 308 -3.82 -19.16 -4.27
CA ASP A 308 -3.28 -19.02 -5.64
C ASP A 308 -2.14 -17.99 -5.71
N ARG A 309 -2.14 -16.96 -4.87
CA ARG A 309 -1.05 -15.98 -4.78
C ARG A 309 0.30 -16.63 -4.43
N ALA A 310 0.29 -17.63 -3.54
CA ALA A 310 1.49 -18.34 -3.11
C ALA A 310 1.91 -19.33 -4.19
N HIS A 311 0.94 -20.01 -4.81
CA HIS A 311 1.21 -20.95 -5.89
C HIS A 311 1.85 -20.26 -7.10
N ARG A 312 1.36 -19.08 -7.53
CA ARG A 312 1.95 -18.31 -8.63
C ARG A 312 3.39 -17.86 -8.36
N ARG A 313 3.78 -17.66 -7.09
CA ARG A 313 5.16 -17.28 -6.72
C ARG A 313 6.14 -18.42 -6.93
N VAL A 314 5.74 -19.65 -6.63
CA VAL A 314 6.60 -20.84 -6.72
C VAL A 314 6.49 -21.55 -8.08
N ASN A 315 5.35 -21.42 -8.77
CA ASN A 315 5.07 -22.08 -10.04
C ASN A 315 4.84 -21.05 -11.17
N ARG A 316 5.91 -20.77 -11.93
CA ARG A 316 5.88 -19.81 -13.05
C ARG A 316 5.02 -20.28 -14.23
N GLU A 317 4.90 -21.58 -14.44
CA GLU A 317 4.07 -22.13 -15.52
C GLU A 317 2.58 -21.91 -15.23
N HIS A 318 2.16 -22.23 -14.00
CA HIS A 318 0.81 -21.94 -13.52
C HIS A 318 0.44 -20.46 -13.67
N ALA A 319 1.35 -19.56 -13.25
CA ALA A 319 1.17 -18.12 -13.42
C ALA A 319 0.98 -17.69 -14.89
N ARG A 320 1.79 -18.24 -15.80
CA ARG A 320 1.67 -17.97 -17.25
C ARG A 320 0.36 -18.51 -17.83
N ASN A 321 -0.07 -19.71 -17.41
CA ASN A 321 -1.30 -20.31 -17.89
C ASN A 321 -2.53 -19.48 -17.50
N ILE A 322 -2.57 -18.97 -16.26
CA ILE A 322 -3.64 -18.07 -15.85
C ILE A 322 -3.59 -16.75 -16.63
N GLN A 323 -2.41 -16.16 -16.81
CA GLN A 323 -2.28 -14.91 -17.58
C GLN A 323 -2.76 -15.08 -19.03
N GLN A 324 -2.45 -16.21 -19.67
CA GLN A 324 -2.93 -16.52 -21.02
C GLN A 324 -4.45 -16.74 -21.06
N GLN A 325 -5.02 -17.37 -20.03
CA GLN A 325 -6.46 -17.55 -19.91
C GLN A 325 -7.18 -16.22 -19.73
N GLU A 326 -6.69 -15.36 -18.84
CA GLU A 326 -7.21 -14.01 -18.65
C GLU A 326 -7.17 -13.21 -19.96
N ALA A 327 -6.05 -13.23 -20.68
CA ALA A 327 -5.93 -12.54 -21.97
C ALA A 327 -6.91 -13.08 -23.03
N ARG A 328 -7.15 -14.40 -23.08
CA ARG A 328 -8.16 -15.01 -23.98
C ARG A 328 -9.59 -14.55 -23.67
N LEU A 329 -9.88 -14.28 -22.40
CA LEU A 329 -11.17 -13.76 -21.93
C LEU A 329 -11.26 -12.23 -22.00
N GLY A 330 -10.27 -11.56 -22.62
CA GLY A 330 -10.24 -10.10 -22.73
C GLY A 330 -9.95 -9.38 -21.41
N ILE A 331 -9.30 -10.05 -20.44
CA ILE A 331 -8.80 -9.44 -19.21
C ILE A 331 -7.34 -9.08 -19.42
N HIS A 332 -7.06 -7.78 -19.53
CA HIS A 332 -5.73 -7.22 -19.75
C HIS A 332 -5.22 -6.57 -18.48
N ARG A 333 -3.95 -6.82 -18.12
CA ARG A 333 -3.29 -6.26 -16.92
C ARG A 333 -2.12 -5.38 -17.33
N ILE A 334 -2.05 -4.19 -16.76
CA ILE A 334 -0.96 -3.23 -16.90
C ILE A 334 -0.46 -2.93 -15.48
N ASP A 335 0.53 -3.69 -15.02
CA ASP A 335 0.94 -3.69 -13.60
C ASP A 335 1.91 -2.54 -13.24
N ASP A 336 2.77 -2.11 -14.17
CA ASP A 336 3.75 -1.02 -13.97
C ASP A 336 3.62 0.00 -15.12
N PRO A 337 2.52 0.79 -15.17
CA PRO A 337 2.43 1.89 -16.12
C PRO A 337 3.49 2.95 -15.78
N ASN A 338 3.98 3.65 -16.79
CA ASN A 338 4.95 4.72 -16.55
C ASN A 338 4.33 5.82 -15.66
N TYR A 339 5.19 6.58 -14.98
CA TYR A 339 4.86 7.70 -14.09
C TYR A 339 4.22 7.29 -12.76
N LEU A 340 2.97 6.83 -12.74
CA LEU A 340 2.28 6.51 -11.47
C LEU A 340 2.31 5.01 -11.16
N ASP A 341 2.62 4.67 -9.91
CA ASP A 341 2.57 3.30 -9.37
C ASP A 341 1.12 2.88 -9.09
N VAL A 342 0.28 2.92 -10.13
CA VAL A 342 -1.15 2.55 -10.09
C VAL A 342 -1.43 1.63 -11.27
N GLY A 343 -1.51 0.32 -11.00
CA GLY A 343 -1.82 -0.68 -12.00
C GLY A 343 -3.26 -0.56 -12.52
N VAL A 344 -3.48 -1.07 -13.73
CA VAL A 344 -4.78 -1.04 -14.43
C VAL A 344 -5.17 -2.43 -14.91
N GLN A 345 -6.46 -2.73 -14.84
CA GLN A 345 -7.07 -3.87 -15.50
C GLN A 345 -8.17 -3.40 -16.43
N ILE A 346 -8.09 -3.83 -17.69
CA ILE A 346 -9.11 -3.53 -18.69
C ILE A 346 -9.77 -4.84 -19.07
N ILE A 347 -11.08 -4.92 -18.90
CA ILE A 347 -11.84 -6.14 -19.13
C ILE A 347 -12.89 -5.88 -20.20
N GLU A 348 -12.78 -6.61 -21.31
CA GLU A 348 -13.72 -6.53 -22.43
C GLU A 348 -14.96 -7.40 -22.15
N LEU A 349 -16.11 -6.77 -21.88
CA LEU A 349 -17.33 -7.53 -21.50
C LEU A 349 -17.75 -8.54 -22.58
N GLY A 350 -17.64 -8.18 -23.86
CA GLY A 350 -17.95 -9.05 -24.99
C GLY A 350 -17.08 -10.30 -25.14
N LYS A 351 -15.92 -10.36 -24.48
CA LYS A 351 -14.99 -11.51 -24.55
C LYS A 351 -15.09 -12.46 -23.35
N LEU A 352 -15.84 -12.08 -22.33
CA LEU A 352 -16.04 -12.91 -21.15
C LEU A 352 -16.92 -14.11 -21.48
N ASP A 353 -16.68 -15.23 -20.79
CA ASP A 353 -17.51 -16.44 -20.86
C ASP A 353 -18.26 -16.63 -19.54
N PRO A 354 -19.58 -16.32 -19.49
CA PRO A 354 -20.38 -16.47 -18.29
C PRO A 354 -20.41 -17.90 -17.71
N SER A 355 -20.13 -18.93 -18.51
CA SER A 355 -20.10 -20.33 -18.03
C SER A 355 -18.89 -20.64 -17.12
N LEU A 356 -17.87 -19.78 -17.18
CA LEU A 356 -16.66 -19.85 -16.38
C LEU A 356 -16.73 -18.99 -15.11
N PHE A 357 -17.72 -18.11 -14.99
CA PHE A 357 -17.83 -17.23 -13.83
C PHE A 357 -17.95 -18.01 -12.52
N ASP A 358 -17.57 -17.34 -11.45
CA ASP A 358 -17.83 -17.82 -10.10
C ASP A 358 -19.34 -18.08 -9.95
N PRO A 359 -19.76 -19.26 -9.44
CA PRO A 359 -21.17 -19.64 -9.35
C PRO A 359 -22.04 -18.68 -8.53
N ARG A 360 -21.43 -17.81 -7.71
CA ARG A 360 -22.14 -16.79 -6.94
C ARG A 360 -22.60 -15.60 -7.80
N ILE A 361 -22.12 -15.46 -9.03
CA ILE A 361 -22.58 -14.45 -10.00
C ILE A 361 -23.88 -14.96 -10.65
N CYS A 362 -25.00 -14.81 -9.94
CA CYS A 362 -26.32 -15.24 -10.37
C CYS A 362 -27.17 -14.07 -10.90
N VAL A 363 -26.73 -13.45 -11.99
CA VAL A 363 -27.45 -12.33 -12.64
C VAL A 363 -28.20 -12.86 -13.87
N PRO A 364 -29.52 -12.60 -14.03
CA PRO A 364 -30.23 -12.94 -15.26
C PRO A 364 -29.70 -12.14 -16.45
N GLY A 365 -29.61 -12.76 -17.64
CA GLY A 365 -29.26 -12.05 -18.87
C GLY A 365 -27.76 -11.91 -19.14
N LEU A 366 -26.90 -12.69 -18.48
CA LEU A 366 -25.44 -12.63 -18.67
C LEU A 366 -25.00 -12.97 -20.10
N GLU A 367 -25.80 -13.71 -20.85
CA GLU A 367 -25.56 -14.00 -22.27
C GLU A 367 -25.47 -12.73 -23.13
N ARG A 368 -26.10 -11.63 -22.70
CA ARG A 368 -26.05 -10.33 -23.38
C ARG A 368 -24.68 -9.66 -23.31
N LEU A 369 -23.79 -10.11 -22.43
CA LEU A 369 -22.43 -9.58 -22.34
C LEU A 369 -21.69 -9.74 -23.67
N ALA A 370 -21.91 -10.84 -24.39
CA ALA A 370 -21.28 -11.12 -25.70
C ALA A 370 -21.62 -10.07 -26.78
N GLU A 371 -22.72 -9.34 -26.62
CA GLU A 371 -23.15 -8.26 -27.52
C GLU A 371 -22.63 -6.88 -27.08
N SER A 372 -21.98 -6.81 -25.91
CA SER A 372 -21.53 -5.56 -25.32
C SER A 372 -20.14 -5.16 -25.80
N ASP A 373 -20.02 -3.92 -26.26
CA ASP A 373 -18.73 -3.27 -26.50
C ASP A 373 -18.28 -2.40 -25.32
N ALA A 374 -18.86 -2.57 -24.13
CA ALA A 374 -18.41 -1.84 -22.95
C ALA A 374 -17.18 -2.49 -22.28
N LEU A 375 -16.41 -1.68 -21.57
CA LEU A 375 -15.23 -2.09 -20.82
C LEU A 375 -15.46 -1.95 -19.32
N LEU A 376 -14.92 -2.88 -18.52
CA LEU A 376 -14.62 -2.60 -17.12
C LEU A 376 -13.20 -2.05 -17.04
N PHE A 377 -13.07 -0.82 -16.52
CA PHE A 377 -11.77 -0.17 -16.31
C PHE A 377 -11.49 -0.12 -14.82
N ASN A 378 -10.71 -1.08 -14.33
CA ASN A 378 -10.34 -1.18 -12.92
C ASN A 378 -8.95 -0.59 -12.67
N ILE A 379 -8.81 0.30 -11.68
CA ILE A 379 -7.51 0.80 -11.22
C ILE A 379 -7.18 0.23 -9.84
N ASP A 380 -5.90 -0.02 -9.56
CA ASP A 380 -5.40 -0.58 -8.30
C ASP A 380 -5.53 0.42 -7.14
N TYR A 381 -6.76 0.51 -6.62
CA TYR A 381 -7.16 1.05 -5.35
C TYR A 381 -6.37 2.29 -4.85
N PRO A 382 -6.22 3.37 -5.65
CA PRO A 382 -5.69 4.61 -5.12
C PRO A 382 -6.69 5.17 -4.09
N LEU A 383 -6.16 5.84 -3.06
CA LEU A 383 -6.95 6.50 -2.02
C LEU A 383 -6.71 8.01 -2.04
N GLY A 384 -7.60 8.75 -1.39
CA GLY A 384 -7.45 10.19 -1.20
C GLY A 384 -7.31 10.95 -2.52
N MET A 385 -6.36 11.88 -2.56
CA MET A 385 -6.20 12.78 -3.71
C MET A 385 -5.70 12.11 -4.99
N ALA A 386 -5.00 10.97 -4.89
CA ALA A 386 -4.63 10.18 -6.06
C ALA A 386 -5.89 9.68 -6.79
N ALA A 387 -6.83 9.11 -6.03
CA ALA A 387 -8.09 8.60 -6.57
C ALA A 387 -8.89 9.71 -7.26
N TYR A 388 -9.01 10.86 -6.60
CA TYR A 388 -9.70 12.02 -7.15
C TYR A 388 -9.08 12.48 -8.47
N THR A 389 -7.76 12.64 -8.52
CA THR A 389 -7.08 13.18 -9.71
C THR A 389 -7.12 12.20 -10.88
N LEU A 390 -6.92 10.91 -10.62
CA LEU A 390 -7.04 9.84 -11.62
C LEU A 390 -8.46 9.77 -12.18
N PHE A 391 -9.47 9.71 -11.31
CA PHE A 391 -10.86 9.65 -11.76
C PHE A 391 -11.28 10.92 -12.52
N SER A 392 -10.83 12.09 -12.09
CA SER A 392 -11.09 13.35 -12.79
C SER A 392 -10.48 13.36 -14.20
N GLN A 393 -9.24 12.86 -14.36
CA GLN A 393 -8.61 12.76 -15.67
C GLN A 393 -9.35 11.77 -16.58
N ILE A 394 -9.69 10.59 -16.04
CA ILE A 394 -10.37 9.51 -16.76
C ILE A 394 -11.76 9.97 -17.21
N SER A 395 -12.57 10.53 -16.29
CA SER A 395 -13.92 11.02 -16.59
C SER A 395 -13.93 12.20 -17.56
N ALA A 396 -12.88 13.03 -17.58
CA ALA A 396 -12.73 14.08 -18.58
C ALA A 396 -12.27 13.56 -19.96
N SER A 397 -11.65 12.38 -20.02
CA SER A 397 -11.08 11.80 -21.23
C SER A 397 -12.01 10.81 -21.94
N ILE A 398 -13.05 10.30 -21.25
CA ILE A 398 -13.97 9.30 -21.77
C ILE A 398 -15.36 9.92 -21.96
N PRO A 399 -15.99 9.79 -23.14
CA PRO A 399 -17.30 10.37 -23.41
C PRO A 399 -18.44 9.66 -22.66
N ASP A 400 -18.41 8.32 -22.60
CA ASP A 400 -19.50 7.51 -22.04
C ASP A 400 -19.07 6.72 -20.80
N LEU A 401 -19.23 7.33 -19.63
CA LEU A 401 -19.06 6.69 -18.33
C LEU A 401 -20.41 6.10 -17.84
N LEU A 402 -20.58 4.79 -17.95
CA LEU A 402 -21.84 4.08 -17.66
C LEU A 402 -22.06 3.80 -16.17
N GLY A 403 -20.99 3.75 -15.38
CA GLY A 403 -21.07 3.48 -13.94
C GLY A 403 -19.73 3.65 -13.25
N VAL A 404 -19.80 3.89 -11.94
CA VAL A 404 -18.64 4.16 -11.07
C VAL A 404 -18.75 3.28 -9.84
N TYR A 405 -17.76 2.43 -9.63
CA TYR A 405 -17.66 1.52 -8.49
C TYR A 405 -16.37 1.81 -7.73
N ILE A 406 -16.48 2.17 -6.46
CA ILE A 406 -15.32 2.49 -5.64
C ILE A 406 -15.38 1.59 -4.43
N MET A 407 -14.39 0.72 -4.30
CA MET A 407 -14.14 0.03 -3.05
C MET A 407 -13.54 1.03 -2.07
N GLY A 408 -13.88 0.94 -0.80
CA GLY A 408 -13.45 1.88 0.21
C GLY A 408 -13.47 1.25 1.60
N LYS A 409 -12.85 1.94 2.57
CA LYS A 409 -13.07 1.64 3.98
C LYS A 409 -14.22 2.51 4.48
N ALA A 410 -15.20 1.88 5.09
CA ALA A 410 -16.27 2.56 5.80
C ALA A 410 -16.25 2.11 7.26
N ALA A 411 -16.36 3.06 8.17
CA ALA A 411 -16.66 2.79 9.56
C ALA A 411 -18.13 3.08 9.81
N THR A 412 -18.74 2.31 10.70
CA THR A 412 -20.13 2.47 11.08
C THR A 412 -20.21 2.66 12.59
N LEU A 413 -21.07 3.57 13.03
CA LEU A 413 -21.33 3.79 14.45
C LEU A 413 -22.30 2.76 15.03
N ASN A 414 -23.19 2.20 14.19
CA ASN A 414 -24.36 1.47 14.65
C ASN A 414 -24.58 0.12 13.93
N CYS A 415 -23.74 -0.26 12.97
CA CYS A 415 -23.87 -1.53 12.25
C CYS A 415 -22.89 -2.59 12.76
N ARG A 416 -23.20 -3.87 12.48
CA ARG A 416 -22.34 -5.02 12.75
C ARG A 416 -21.52 -5.39 11.51
N VAL A 417 -20.48 -6.19 11.71
CA VAL A 417 -19.72 -6.77 10.60
C VAL A 417 -20.68 -7.62 9.73
N GLY A 418 -20.72 -7.32 8.43
CA GLY A 418 -21.59 -7.97 7.46
C GLY A 418 -22.85 -7.19 7.11
N ASP A 419 -23.21 -6.16 7.87
CA ASP A 419 -24.33 -5.29 7.53
C ASP A 419 -24.03 -4.48 6.26
N VAL A 420 -25.05 -4.31 5.42
CA VAL A 420 -24.98 -3.48 4.21
C VAL A 420 -25.66 -2.14 4.48
N MET A 421 -24.90 -1.05 4.35
CA MET A 421 -25.44 0.30 4.46
C MET A 421 -25.82 0.83 3.07
N LEU A 422 -27.06 1.28 2.91
CA LEU A 422 -27.56 1.94 1.71
C LEU A 422 -27.82 3.43 2.01
N PRO A 423 -26.80 4.30 1.92
CA PRO A 423 -26.97 5.71 2.27
C PRO A 423 -27.88 6.41 1.27
N ASN A 424 -28.85 7.18 1.76
CA ASN A 424 -29.63 8.13 0.94
C ASN A 424 -29.04 9.55 0.98
N VAL A 425 -28.09 9.79 1.87
CA VAL A 425 -27.45 11.08 2.08
C VAL A 425 -25.96 10.84 2.31
N VAL A 426 -25.11 11.57 1.61
CA VAL A 426 -23.66 11.65 1.88
C VAL A 426 -23.33 13.10 2.13
N TYR A 427 -22.71 13.39 3.28
CA TYR A 427 -22.12 14.68 3.56
C TYR A 427 -20.62 14.58 3.31
N ASP A 428 -20.11 15.41 2.41
CA ASP A 428 -18.68 15.51 2.14
C ASP A 428 -18.08 16.62 3.01
N GLU A 429 -17.25 16.22 3.97
CA GLU A 429 -16.62 17.15 4.91
C GLU A 429 -15.63 18.11 4.23
N HIS A 430 -15.08 17.74 3.06
CA HIS A 430 -14.12 18.56 2.33
C HIS A 430 -14.82 19.68 1.55
N SER A 431 -15.82 19.33 0.74
CA SER A 431 -16.58 20.33 -0.03
C SER A 431 -17.69 21.00 0.76
N LYS A 432 -18.03 20.49 1.95
CA LYS A 432 -19.19 20.88 2.77
C LYS A 432 -20.53 20.70 2.03
N ASN A 433 -20.54 19.86 0.98
CA ASN A 433 -21.73 19.56 0.21
C ASN A 433 -22.48 18.37 0.80
N THR A 434 -23.81 18.41 0.66
CA THR A 434 -24.70 17.28 0.96
C THR A 434 -25.26 16.73 -0.34
N TYR A 435 -24.98 15.46 -0.62
CA TYR A 435 -25.49 14.74 -1.78
C TYR A 435 -26.65 13.85 -1.35
N LEU A 436 -27.75 13.89 -2.11
CA LEU A 436 -28.95 13.10 -1.87
C LEU A 436 -29.09 12.05 -2.99
N PHE A 437 -29.34 10.79 -2.61
CA PHE A 437 -29.41 9.66 -3.53
C PHE A 437 -30.75 8.95 -3.44
N LYS A 438 -31.24 8.54 -4.62
CA LYS A 438 -32.30 7.54 -4.74
C LYS A 438 -31.64 6.20 -5.06
N ASN A 439 -31.59 5.31 -4.07
CA ASN A 439 -30.98 3.99 -4.24
C ASN A 439 -31.79 3.14 -5.23
N SER A 440 -31.08 2.45 -6.12
CA SER A 440 -31.66 1.48 -7.07
C SER A 440 -31.91 0.11 -6.45
N ILE A 441 -31.38 -0.12 -5.24
CA ILE A 441 -31.60 -1.30 -4.42
C ILE A 441 -32.23 -0.87 -3.09
N ALA A 442 -33.08 -1.72 -2.53
CA ALA A 442 -33.70 -1.54 -1.23
C ALA A 442 -33.36 -2.74 -0.33
N ALA A 443 -33.36 -2.53 0.98
CA ALA A 443 -33.40 -3.66 1.90
C ALA A 443 -34.66 -4.48 1.63
N ALA A 444 -34.52 -5.81 1.64
CA ALA A 444 -35.60 -6.75 1.42
C ALA A 444 -36.66 -6.71 2.53
#